data_AF-A0A8T0NP37-F1
#
_entry.id   AF-A0A8T0NP37-F1
#
_cell.length_a   1.000
_cell.length_b   1.000
_cell.length_c   1.000
_cell.angle_alpha   90.00
_cell.angle_beta   90.00
_cell.angle_gamma   90.00
#
_symmetry.space_group_name_H-M   'P 1'
#
loop_
_entity.id
_entity.type
_entity.pdbx_description
1 polymer ?
#
loop_
_entity_poly.entity_id
_entity_poly.type
_entity_poly.pdbx_seq_one_letter_code
_entity_poly.pdbx_strand_id
1 'polypeptide(L)'
;MAAALFSFRAAALAALLVAVMAACGARGQLQPSNASADSQERSLLSYSGGWIPAKATWYGAPTGAGPDDNGGACGFKHTNQYPFSSMTSCGNEPIFKDGKGCGSCYQIRCVKSNHPACSGVPQTVVITDMNYYPVAKYHFDLSGTAFGSMATYGLNDKLRHAGIIDPNRPLKGPYSLRITNESGKQLVAKNIIPDNYIPNTNYRSYVQY
;
A
#
# COMPACT_ATOMS: atom_id res chain seq x y z
N MET A 1 -68.88 50.64 -19.97
CA MET A 1 -68.27 49.31 -20.11
C MET A 1 -66.98 49.50 -20.89
N ALA A 2 -65.75 49.15 -20.47
CA ALA A 2 -65.28 48.30 -19.39
C ALA A 2 -63.91 48.82 -18.90
N ALA A 3 -63.65 48.68 -17.60
CA ALA A 3 -62.33 48.83 -17.01
C ALA A 3 -61.58 47.50 -17.13
N ALA A 4 -60.32 47.52 -17.54
CA ALA A 4 -59.44 46.35 -17.51
C ALA A 4 -58.38 46.54 -16.42
N LEU A 5 -58.46 45.67 -15.42
CA LEU A 5 -57.56 45.55 -14.27
C LEU A 5 -56.22 44.98 -14.75
N PHE A 6 -55.13 45.74 -14.61
CA PHE A 6 -53.79 45.20 -14.82
C PHE A 6 -53.27 44.52 -13.54
N SER A 7 -52.91 43.25 -13.72
CA SER A 7 -52.52 42.27 -12.70
C SER A 7 -51.20 42.62 -12.00
N PHE A 8 -51.19 42.61 -10.67
CA PHE A 8 -50.05 42.81 -9.77
C PHE A 8 -49.01 41.67 -9.79
N ARG A 9 -48.64 41.14 -10.96
CA ARG A 9 -47.60 40.10 -11.09
C ARG A 9 -46.37 40.52 -11.89
N ALA A 10 -46.36 41.70 -12.51
CA ALA A 10 -45.22 42.17 -13.30
C ALA A 10 -44.19 43.00 -12.50
N ALA A 11 -44.53 43.47 -11.29
CA ALA A 11 -43.65 44.32 -10.48
C ALA A 11 -42.61 43.54 -9.65
N ALA A 12 -42.79 42.23 -9.46
CA ALA A 12 -41.86 41.41 -8.66
C ALA A 12 -40.64 40.89 -9.45
N LEU A 13 -40.66 40.93 -10.79
CA LEU A 13 -39.56 40.47 -11.64
C LEU A 13 -38.51 41.56 -11.93
N ALA A 14 -38.87 42.84 -11.82
CA ALA A 14 -37.94 43.95 -12.07
C ALA A 14 -37.00 44.22 -10.86
N ALA A 15 -37.41 43.89 -9.64
CA ALA A 15 -36.59 44.09 -8.43
C ALA A 15 -35.53 42.97 -8.22
N LEU A 16 -35.72 41.79 -8.82
CA LEU A 16 -34.78 40.66 -8.70
C LEU A 16 -33.59 40.75 -9.67
N LEU A 17 -33.71 41.45 -10.79
CA LEU A 17 -32.60 41.66 -11.74
C LEU A 17 -31.61 42.74 -11.31
N VAL A 18 -32.00 43.67 -10.44
CA VAL A 18 -31.10 44.73 -9.93
C VAL A 18 -30.24 44.24 -8.77
N ALA A 19 -30.65 43.19 -8.04
CA ALA A 19 -29.84 42.58 -6.99
C ALA A 19 -28.71 41.66 -7.53
N VAL A 20 -28.82 41.17 -8.77
CA VAL A 20 -27.81 40.26 -9.37
C VAL A 20 -26.64 41.01 -10.02
N MET A 21 -26.80 42.30 -10.35
CA MET A 21 -25.71 43.10 -10.95
C MET A 21 -24.89 43.92 -9.94
N ALA A 22 -25.25 43.89 -8.65
CA ALA A 22 -24.56 44.63 -7.58
C ALA A 22 -23.65 43.76 -6.68
N ALA A 23 -23.35 42.52 -7.11
CA ALA A 23 -22.36 41.64 -6.45
C ALA A 23 -21.23 41.17 -7.39
N CYS A 24 -21.18 41.66 -8.63
CA CYS A 24 -20.08 41.44 -9.57
C CYS A 24 -19.28 42.74 -9.73
N GLY A 25 -18.59 43.14 -8.66
CA GLY A 25 -17.91 44.44 -8.63
C GLY A 25 -16.85 44.57 -7.55
N ALA A 26 -16.32 43.47 -7.02
CA ALA A 26 -15.07 43.50 -6.28
C ALA A 26 -13.93 43.33 -7.30
N ARG A 27 -13.25 44.43 -7.63
CA ARG A 27 -11.90 44.39 -8.17
C ARG A 27 -11.01 43.74 -7.11
N GLY A 28 -10.88 42.42 -7.14
CA GLY A 28 -9.76 41.75 -6.51
C GLY A 28 -8.50 42.18 -7.26
N GLN A 29 -7.70 43.07 -6.67
CA GLN A 29 -6.33 43.25 -7.11
C GLN A 29 -5.67 41.86 -7.02
N LEU A 30 -5.36 41.28 -8.18
CA LEU A 30 -4.32 40.26 -8.29
C LEU A 30 -3.01 40.95 -7.91
N GLN A 31 -2.76 41.01 -6.61
CA GLN A 31 -1.45 41.25 -6.06
C GLN A 31 -0.61 40.04 -6.49
N PRO A 32 0.56 40.21 -7.13
CA PRO A 32 1.44 39.10 -7.38
C PRO A 32 1.81 38.53 -6.01
N SER A 33 1.28 37.34 -5.71
CA SER A 33 1.70 36.59 -4.54
C SER A 33 3.20 36.39 -4.68
N ASN A 34 3.94 37.03 -3.78
CA ASN A 34 5.38 36.86 -3.64
C ASN A 34 5.72 35.38 -3.81
N ALA A 35 6.57 35.09 -4.79
CA ALA A 35 7.13 33.78 -5.08
C ALA A 35 8.13 33.36 -3.98
N SER A 36 7.63 33.25 -2.75
CA SER A 36 8.41 32.90 -1.55
C SER A 36 7.70 31.89 -0.64
N ALA A 37 6.60 31.29 -1.08
CA ALA A 37 5.88 30.23 -0.36
C ALA A 37 6.07 28.82 -0.95
N ASP A 38 6.84 28.65 -2.04
CA ASP A 38 7.06 27.36 -2.71
C ASP A 38 8.29 26.57 -2.18
N SER A 39 9.09 27.18 -1.31
CA SER A 39 10.31 26.54 -0.78
C SER A 39 10.11 25.81 0.55
N GLN A 40 9.10 26.17 1.35
CA GLN A 40 8.90 25.59 2.68
C GLN A 40 8.02 24.32 2.68
N GLU A 41 7.05 24.18 1.78
CA GLU A 41 6.18 22.99 1.74
C GLU A 41 6.86 21.80 1.05
N ARG A 42 7.77 22.05 0.11
CA ARG A 42 8.68 21.03 -0.45
C ARG A 42 9.67 20.44 0.55
N SER A 43 9.87 21.09 1.70
CA SER A 43 10.80 20.67 2.75
C SER A 43 10.16 19.82 3.86
N LEU A 44 8.82 19.66 3.89
CA LEU A 44 8.11 18.94 4.97
C LEU A 44 7.87 17.45 4.71
N LEU A 45 8.19 16.97 3.51
CA LEU A 45 8.36 15.56 3.23
C LEU A 45 9.81 15.31 2.86
N SER A 46 10.69 15.44 3.86
CA SER A 46 12.07 14.95 3.76
C SER A 46 12.04 13.43 3.63
N TYR A 47 11.71 12.95 2.43
CA TYR A 47 11.90 11.57 1.98
C TYR A 47 13.39 11.26 1.72
N SER A 48 14.31 12.13 2.16
CA SER A 48 15.74 11.85 2.16
C SER A 48 16.13 11.12 3.44
N GLY A 49 15.63 9.90 3.58
CA GLY A 49 16.12 8.91 4.52
C GLY A 49 16.66 7.73 3.74
N GLY A 50 17.75 7.12 4.19
CA GLY A 50 18.22 5.86 3.62
C GLY A 50 17.12 4.78 3.66
N TRP A 51 17.36 3.67 2.96
CA TRP A 51 16.43 2.53 2.92
C TRP A 51 16.07 2.05 4.33
N ILE A 52 14.77 2.02 4.63
CA ILE A 52 14.25 1.51 5.90
C ILE A 52 13.89 0.02 5.74
N PRO A 53 14.39 -0.87 6.61
CA PRO A 53 13.97 -2.27 6.64
C PRO A 53 12.45 -2.44 6.83
N ALA A 54 11.80 -3.19 5.94
CA ALA A 54 10.39 -3.58 6.05
C ALA A 54 10.22 -5.05 5.64
N LYS A 55 9.27 -5.73 6.29
CA LYS A 55 8.84 -7.08 5.89
C LYS A 55 7.87 -6.96 4.71
N ALA A 56 7.98 -7.85 3.74
CA ALA A 56 7.02 -7.92 2.65
C ALA A 56 6.41 -9.32 2.52
N THR A 57 5.11 -9.38 2.33
CA THR A 57 4.36 -10.58 1.90
C THR A 57 3.59 -10.25 0.62
N TRP A 58 2.83 -11.21 0.11
CA TRP A 58 1.88 -10.91 -0.96
C TRP A 58 0.59 -11.70 -0.85
N TYR A 59 -0.45 -11.18 -1.50
CA TYR A 59 -1.79 -11.76 -1.50
C TYR A 59 -2.47 -11.66 -2.86
N GLY A 60 -3.55 -12.43 -3.01
CA GLY A 60 -4.34 -12.48 -4.23
C GLY A 60 -3.72 -13.30 -5.35
N ALA A 61 -4.13 -13.00 -6.59
CA ALA A 61 -3.61 -13.68 -7.77
C ALA A 61 -2.14 -13.30 -8.07
N PRO A 62 -1.31 -14.23 -8.59
CA PRO A 62 0.11 -13.99 -8.88
C PRO A 62 0.41 -12.78 -9.79
N THR A 63 -0.52 -12.41 -10.65
CA THR A 63 -0.45 -11.25 -11.56
C THR A 63 -1.62 -10.28 -11.35
N GLY A 64 -2.27 -10.35 -10.18
CA GLY A 64 -3.38 -9.48 -9.79
C GLY A 64 -2.93 -8.24 -9.03
N ALA A 65 -3.90 -7.44 -8.59
CA ALA A 65 -3.72 -6.19 -7.85
C ALA A 65 -3.97 -6.34 -6.32
N GLY A 66 -3.87 -7.57 -5.80
CA GLY A 66 -4.24 -7.90 -4.43
C GLY A 66 -5.65 -8.49 -4.38
N PRO A 67 -6.69 -7.75 -3.95
CA PRO A 67 -8.04 -8.30 -3.81
C PRO A 67 -8.65 -8.74 -5.15
N ASP A 68 -9.49 -9.77 -5.14
CA ASP A 68 -10.19 -10.27 -6.35
C ASP A 68 -11.13 -9.22 -6.96
N ASP A 69 -11.66 -8.30 -6.14
CA ASP A 69 -12.51 -7.19 -6.60
C ASP A 69 -11.71 -6.00 -7.17
N ASN A 70 -10.37 -6.09 -7.19
CA ASN A 70 -9.44 -5.01 -7.57
C ASN A 70 -9.74 -3.70 -6.82
N GLY A 71 -10.10 -3.82 -5.54
CA GLY A 71 -10.38 -2.71 -4.64
C GLY A 71 -9.36 -2.57 -3.50
N GLY A 72 -9.85 -2.16 -2.33
CA GLY A 72 -9.10 -2.07 -1.07
C GLY A 72 -9.76 -1.10 -0.09
N ALA A 73 -9.26 -1.06 1.15
CA ALA A 73 -9.76 -0.19 2.21
C ALA A 73 -9.67 1.32 1.90
N CYS A 74 -8.84 1.72 0.93
CA CYS A 74 -8.80 3.11 0.46
C CYS A 74 -10.00 3.52 -0.41
N GLY A 75 -10.88 2.58 -0.78
CA GLY A 75 -12.04 2.86 -1.64
C GLY A 75 -11.70 3.01 -3.13
N PHE A 76 -10.43 2.90 -3.52
CA PHE A 76 -10.06 2.80 -4.93
C PHE A 76 -10.63 1.53 -5.55
N LYS A 77 -10.94 1.60 -6.85
CA LYS A 77 -11.43 0.49 -7.67
C LYS A 77 -10.61 0.41 -8.94
N HIS A 78 -10.68 -0.74 -9.61
CA HIS A 78 -9.92 -1.02 -10.82
C HIS A 78 -8.41 -0.82 -10.62
N THR A 79 -7.89 -1.22 -9.45
CA THR A 79 -6.46 -1.08 -9.11
C THR A 79 -5.53 -1.93 -9.98
N ASN A 80 -6.09 -2.83 -10.78
CA ASN A 80 -5.39 -3.57 -11.83
C ASN A 80 -5.14 -2.74 -13.11
N GLN A 81 -5.81 -1.61 -13.28
CA GLN A 81 -5.69 -0.75 -14.45
C GLN A 81 -4.81 0.47 -14.15
N TYR A 82 -4.43 1.19 -15.20
CA TYR A 82 -3.76 2.49 -15.06
C TYR A 82 -4.59 3.43 -14.17
N PRO A 83 -3.97 4.19 -13.23
CA PRO A 83 -2.52 4.36 -13.05
C PRO A 83 -1.85 3.32 -12.16
N PHE A 84 -2.60 2.57 -11.36
CA PHE A 84 -2.05 1.61 -10.41
C PHE A 84 -1.38 0.42 -11.09
N SER A 85 -1.96 -0.08 -12.19
CA SER A 85 -1.43 -1.17 -13.02
C SER A 85 -1.02 -2.41 -12.21
N SER A 86 -1.83 -2.75 -11.20
CA SER A 86 -1.54 -3.80 -10.22
C SER A 86 -0.29 -3.57 -9.36
N MET A 87 0.34 -2.39 -9.37
CA MET A 87 1.46 -2.04 -8.49
C MET A 87 0.97 -1.49 -7.15
N THR A 88 0.19 -2.33 -6.45
CA THR A 88 -0.49 -2.00 -5.19
C THR A 88 0.06 -2.75 -3.99
N SER A 89 -0.24 -2.23 -2.81
CA SER A 89 0.09 -2.84 -1.52
C SER A 89 -0.93 -2.47 -0.43
N CYS A 90 -1.13 -3.38 0.52
CA CYS A 90 -1.54 -3.01 1.86
C CYS A 90 -0.38 -2.39 2.63
N GLY A 91 -0.69 -1.52 3.58
CA GLY A 91 0.24 -1.10 4.63
C GLY A 91 -0.27 -1.48 6.02
N ASN A 92 0.66 -1.76 6.94
CA ASN A 92 0.33 -1.81 8.36
C ASN A 92 0.10 -0.41 8.94
N GLU A 93 -0.28 -0.33 10.22
CA GLU A 93 -0.68 0.91 10.90
C GLU A 93 0.23 2.14 10.64
N PRO A 94 1.57 2.08 10.74
CA PRO A 94 2.41 3.24 10.46
C PRO A 94 2.43 3.68 8.98
N ILE A 95 1.97 2.84 8.06
CA ILE A 95 1.92 3.09 6.62
C ILE A 95 0.51 3.54 6.22
N PHE A 96 -0.52 2.74 6.53
CA PHE A 96 -1.92 3.00 6.14
C PHE A 96 -2.56 4.12 6.97
N LYS A 97 -2.16 4.28 8.25
CA LYS A 97 -2.53 5.40 9.13
C LYS A 97 -4.04 5.68 9.16
N ASP A 98 -4.84 4.64 9.36
CA ASP A 98 -6.31 4.70 9.37
C ASP A 98 -6.87 5.39 8.10
N GLY A 99 -6.30 5.05 6.95
CA GLY A 99 -6.69 5.59 5.65
C GLY A 99 -5.96 6.87 5.24
N LYS A 100 -5.25 7.56 6.16
CA LYS A 100 -4.47 8.76 5.81
C LYS A 100 -3.27 8.45 4.91
N GLY A 101 -2.83 7.20 4.88
CA GLY A 101 -1.79 6.71 3.99
C GLY A 101 -2.27 6.35 2.59
N CYS A 102 -3.58 6.35 2.32
CA CYS A 102 -4.14 6.00 1.02
C CYS A 102 -3.59 6.89 -0.11
N GLY A 103 -3.16 6.25 -1.20
CA GLY A 103 -2.55 6.93 -2.34
C GLY A 103 -1.08 7.29 -2.16
N SER A 104 -0.49 7.02 -0.99
CA SER A 104 0.94 7.20 -0.78
C SER A 104 1.75 6.24 -1.65
N CYS A 105 2.82 6.76 -2.26
CA CYS A 105 3.74 5.97 -3.08
C CYS A 105 5.00 5.63 -2.29
N TYR A 106 5.45 4.39 -2.36
CA TYR A 106 6.70 3.94 -1.75
C TYR A 106 7.59 3.28 -2.80
N GLN A 107 8.89 3.54 -2.71
CA GLN A 107 9.87 2.70 -3.39
C GLN A 107 10.22 1.52 -2.49
N ILE A 108 10.01 0.31 -3.00
CA ILE A 108 10.38 -0.95 -2.36
C ILE A 108 11.50 -1.62 -3.16
N ARG A 109 12.41 -2.33 -2.50
CA ARG A 109 13.40 -3.15 -3.19
C ARG A 109 13.69 -4.41 -2.41
N CYS A 110 13.88 -5.51 -3.11
CA CYS A 110 14.49 -6.71 -2.54
C CYS A 110 15.92 -6.85 -3.07
N VAL A 111 16.87 -7.24 -2.21
CA VAL A 111 18.26 -7.47 -2.60
C VAL A 111 18.65 -8.95 -2.46
N LYS A 112 19.74 -9.35 -3.12
CA LYS A 112 20.20 -10.76 -3.16
C LYS A 112 20.46 -11.37 -1.78
N SER A 113 20.81 -10.55 -0.79
CA SER A 113 21.00 -11.01 0.59
C SER A 113 19.69 -11.42 1.28
N ASN A 114 18.53 -10.93 0.82
CA ASN A 114 17.23 -11.40 1.31
C ASN A 114 16.80 -12.69 0.60
N HIS A 115 16.90 -12.73 -0.73
CA HIS A 115 16.54 -13.91 -1.51
C HIS A 115 17.28 -13.94 -2.87
N PRO A 116 17.77 -15.11 -3.34
CA PRO A 116 18.56 -15.21 -4.58
C PRO A 116 17.83 -14.73 -5.85
N ALA A 117 16.49 -14.75 -5.86
CA ALA A 117 15.70 -14.29 -7.00
C ALA A 117 15.60 -12.75 -7.10
N CYS A 118 15.96 -12.00 -6.06
CA CYS A 118 15.75 -10.55 -6.05
C CYS A 118 16.63 -9.80 -7.05
N SER A 119 16.11 -8.73 -7.67
CA SER A 119 16.83 -7.94 -8.68
C SER A 119 17.72 -6.86 -8.06
N GLY A 120 17.37 -6.34 -6.88
CA GLY A 120 17.98 -5.13 -6.32
C GLY A 120 17.40 -3.83 -6.90
N VAL A 121 16.58 -3.90 -7.94
CA VAL A 121 15.98 -2.75 -8.61
C VAL A 121 14.74 -2.30 -7.84
N PRO A 122 14.64 -1.01 -7.46
CA PRO A 122 13.48 -0.52 -6.74
C PRO A 122 12.23 -0.47 -7.63
N GLN A 123 11.09 -0.81 -7.03
CA GLN A 123 9.76 -0.76 -7.63
C GLN A 123 8.92 0.27 -6.88
N THR A 124 8.07 1.01 -7.59
CA THR A 124 7.12 1.92 -6.94
C THR A 124 5.80 1.17 -6.72
N VAL A 125 5.27 1.25 -5.50
CA VAL A 125 3.96 0.72 -5.14
C VAL A 125 3.09 1.79 -4.51
N VAL A 126 1.79 1.66 -4.68
CA VAL A 126 0.80 2.57 -4.09
C VAL A 126 0.03 1.85 -2.98
N ILE A 127 -0.16 2.54 -1.86
CA ILE A 127 -1.02 2.04 -0.78
C ILE A 127 -2.48 2.21 -1.17
N THR A 128 -3.14 1.08 -1.41
CA THR A 128 -4.56 1.02 -1.80
C THR A 128 -5.43 0.27 -0.79
N ASP A 129 -4.81 -0.37 0.19
CA ASP A 129 -5.48 -1.24 1.14
C ASP A 129 -4.72 -1.29 2.49
N MET A 130 -5.22 -2.05 3.45
CA MET A 130 -4.66 -2.16 4.81
C MET A 130 -4.37 -3.60 5.23
N ASN A 131 -3.36 -3.79 6.07
CA ASN A 131 -3.13 -5.03 6.80
C ASN A 131 -2.51 -4.73 8.17
N TYR A 132 -3.32 -4.71 9.22
CA TYR A 132 -2.89 -4.37 10.58
C TYR A 132 -2.34 -5.57 11.36
N TYR A 133 -2.19 -6.73 10.73
CA TYR A 133 -1.65 -7.90 11.41
C TYR A 133 -0.19 -7.61 11.84
N PRO A 134 0.17 -7.80 13.13
CA PRO A 134 1.44 -7.29 13.68
C PRO A 134 2.64 -8.20 13.36
N VAL A 135 3.01 -8.35 12.08
CA VAL A 135 4.15 -9.19 11.64
C VAL A 135 5.52 -8.52 11.79
N ALA A 136 5.59 -7.19 11.75
CA ALA A 136 6.81 -6.39 11.79
C ALA A 136 6.49 -4.91 12.06
N LYS A 137 7.52 -4.12 12.40
CA LYS A 137 7.39 -2.66 12.56
C LYS A 137 6.84 -1.99 11.29
N TYR A 138 7.41 -2.32 10.13
CA TYR A 138 6.90 -1.91 8.82
C TYR A 138 6.61 -3.16 8.00
N HIS A 139 5.40 -3.25 7.48
CA HIS A 139 4.95 -4.40 6.70
C HIS A 139 4.16 -3.93 5.48
N PHE A 140 4.61 -4.41 4.31
CA PHE A 140 3.90 -4.28 3.05
C PHE A 140 3.31 -5.64 2.69
N ASP A 141 2.00 -5.72 2.52
CA ASP A 141 1.36 -6.89 1.91
C ASP A 141 1.10 -6.55 0.45
N LEU A 142 1.97 -7.02 -0.43
CA LEU A 142 1.99 -6.61 -1.82
C LEU A 142 0.96 -7.37 -2.64
N SER A 143 0.50 -6.79 -3.72
CA SER A 143 -0.14 -7.58 -4.78
C SER A 143 0.87 -8.58 -5.39
N GLY A 144 0.38 -9.68 -5.97
CA GLY A 144 1.23 -10.65 -6.66
C GLY A 144 2.08 -10.04 -7.78
N THR A 145 1.55 -9.01 -8.45
CA THR A 145 2.29 -8.24 -9.48
C THR A 145 3.44 -7.45 -8.86
N ALA A 146 3.17 -6.65 -7.83
CA ALA A 146 4.18 -5.84 -7.15
C ALA A 146 5.25 -6.69 -6.45
N PHE A 147 4.87 -7.82 -5.86
CA PHE A 147 5.83 -8.72 -5.22
C PHE A 147 6.75 -9.38 -6.25
N GLY A 148 6.17 -9.88 -7.33
CA GLY A 148 6.94 -10.52 -8.40
C GLY A 148 7.84 -9.56 -9.17
N SER A 149 7.50 -8.28 -9.29
CA SER A 149 8.32 -7.30 -10.03
C SER A 149 9.64 -6.95 -9.33
N MET A 150 9.78 -7.26 -8.03
CA MET A 150 11.06 -7.16 -7.32
C MET A 150 12.06 -8.26 -7.70
N ALA A 151 11.64 -9.27 -8.46
CA ALA A 151 12.52 -10.35 -8.91
C ALA A 151 13.39 -9.94 -10.10
N THR A 152 14.49 -10.67 -10.31
CA THR A 152 15.19 -10.67 -11.58
C THR A 152 14.25 -11.22 -12.66
N TYR A 153 14.34 -10.69 -13.88
CA TYR A 153 13.51 -11.14 -15.00
C TYR A 153 13.53 -12.67 -15.13
N GLY A 154 12.34 -13.28 -15.21
CA GLY A 154 12.16 -14.74 -15.30
C GLY A 154 12.17 -15.48 -13.95
N LEU A 155 12.45 -14.80 -12.84
CA LEU A 155 12.43 -15.40 -11.49
C LEU A 155 11.26 -14.91 -10.62
N ASN A 156 10.25 -14.28 -11.23
CA ASN A 156 9.10 -13.70 -10.56
C ASN A 156 8.34 -14.74 -9.72
N ASP A 157 8.06 -15.91 -10.31
CA ASP A 157 7.39 -17.00 -9.58
C ASP A 157 8.29 -17.58 -8.50
N LYS A 158 9.59 -17.72 -8.75
CA LYS A 158 10.53 -18.18 -7.72
C LYS A 158 10.52 -17.26 -6.50
N LEU A 159 10.40 -15.95 -6.72
CA LEU A 159 10.24 -14.99 -5.63
C LEU A 159 8.88 -15.17 -4.95
N ARG A 160 7.77 -15.19 -5.70
CA ARG A 160 6.42 -15.39 -5.14
C ARG A 160 6.28 -16.66 -4.30
N HIS A 161 6.89 -17.77 -4.71
CA HIS A 161 6.90 -19.02 -3.93
C HIS A 161 7.65 -18.91 -2.60
N ALA A 162 8.56 -17.94 -2.45
CA ALA A 162 9.15 -17.66 -1.13
C ALA A 162 8.11 -17.09 -0.15
N GLY A 163 7.07 -16.43 -0.66
CA GLY A 163 5.92 -15.91 0.09
C GLY A 163 6.22 -14.69 0.96
N ILE A 164 7.41 -14.63 1.55
CA ILE A 164 7.83 -13.62 2.51
C ILE A 164 9.25 -13.16 2.18
N ILE A 165 9.48 -11.85 2.23
CA ILE A 165 10.81 -11.24 2.24
C ILE A 165 11.02 -10.61 3.61
N ASP A 166 11.91 -11.20 4.40
CA ASP A 166 12.29 -10.68 5.72
C ASP A 166 13.57 -9.84 5.60
N PRO A 167 13.55 -8.58 6.07
CA PRO A 167 14.73 -7.72 6.00
C PRO A 167 15.81 -8.09 7.01
N ASN A 168 15.45 -8.83 8.08
CA ASN A 168 16.32 -9.08 9.23
C ASN A 168 16.83 -10.52 9.32
N ARG A 169 16.38 -11.44 8.46
CA ARG A 169 16.87 -12.82 8.45
C ARG A 169 16.51 -13.54 7.14
N PRO A 170 17.47 -13.96 6.32
CA PRO A 170 17.35 -15.31 5.79
C PRO A 170 17.41 -16.23 7.00
N LEU A 171 16.29 -16.87 7.34
CA LEU A 171 16.32 -18.01 8.22
C LEU A 171 17.41 -18.95 7.65
N LYS A 172 18.49 -19.15 8.42
CA LYS A 172 19.57 -20.08 8.06
C LYS A 172 19.40 -21.27 8.99
N GLY A 173 19.32 -22.45 8.39
CA GLY A 173 19.30 -23.69 9.15
C GLY A 173 20.64 -23.93 9.87
N PRO A 174 20.71 -25.04 10.62
CA PRO A 174 19.66 -26.03 10.78
C PRO A 174 18.55 -25.55 11.73
N TYR A 175 17.29 -25.84 11.43
CA TYR A 175 16.15 -25.47 12.27
C TYR A 175 15.81 -26.55 13.29
N SER A 176 15.48 -26.10 14.49
CA SER A 176 14.89 -26.93 15.54
C SER A 176 13.39 -26.67 15.63
N LEU A 177 12.58 -27.72 15.74
CA LEU A 177 11.14 -27.61 15.95
C LEU A 177 10.80 -27.86 17.42
N ARG A 178 9.94 -27.03 17.99
CA ARG A 178 9.38 -27.23 19.33
C ARG A 178 7.87 -27.31 19.24
N ILE A 179 7.32 -28.40 19.76
CA ILE A 179 5.87 -28.62 19.89
C ILE A 179 5.53 -28.55 21.38
N THR A 180 4.48 -27.83 21.73
CA THR A 180 3.95 -27.77 23.09
C THR A 180 2.54 -28.36 23.08
N ASN A 181 2.23 -29.31 23.95
CA ASN A 181 0.88 -29.86 24.06
C ASN A 181 -0.01 -29.01 25.01
N GLU A 182 -1.27 -29.41 25.14
CA GLU A 182 -2.27 -28.73 26.00
C GLU A 182 -1.91 -28.73 27.48
N SER A 183 -1.13 -29.71 27.95
CA SER A 183 -0.64 -29.76 29.33
C SER A 183 0.62 -28.90 29.56
N GLY A 184 1.09 -28.18 28.52
CA GLY A 184 2.32 -27.39 28.56
C GLY A 184 3.62 -28.19 28.43
N LYS A 185 3.55 -29.53 28.25
CA LYS A 185 4.73 -30.38 28.00
C LYS A 185 5.28 -30.07 26.60
N GLN A 186 6.60 -29.92 26.51
CA GLN A 186 7.29 -29.56 25.27
C GLN A 186 8.08 -30.74 24.72
N LEU A 187 8.02 -30.94 23.41
CA LEU A 187 8.93 -31.79 22.63
C LEU A 187 9.79 -30.91 21.74
N VAL A 188 11.11 -31.13 21.74
CA VAL A 188 12.06 -30.36 20.93
C VAL A 188 12.82 -31.29 20.01
N ALA A 189 12.56 -31.22 18.71
CA ALA A 189 13.35 -31.85 17.67
C ALA A 189 14.47 -30.88 17.24
N LYS A 190 15.68 -31.09 17.74
CA LYS A 190 16.83 -30.22 17.43
C LYS A 190 17.37 -30.48 16.02
N ASN A 191 17.69 -29.41 15.29
CA ASN A 191 18.36 -29.44 13.98
C ASN A 191 17.72 -30.40 12.97
N ILE A 192 16.39 -30.53 13.01
CA ILE A 192 15.64 -31.50 12.21
C ILE A 192 15.53 -31.10 10.74
N ILE A 193 15.47 -29.80 10.45
CA ILE A 193 15.50 -29.31 9.07
C ILE A 193 16.91 -28.77 8.82
N PRO A 194 17.69 -29.38 7.91
CA PRO A 194 19.08 -28.99 7.70
C PRO A 194 19.18 -27.67 6.94
N ASP A 195 20.37 -27.09 6.95
CA ASP A 195 20.75 -25.83 6.32
C ASP A 195 20.49 -25.86 4.80
N ASN A 196 20.71 -27.03 4.19
CA ASN A 196 20.52 -27.33 2.78
C ASN A 196 19.17 -28.01 2.50
N TYR A 197 18.13 -27.68 3.26
CA TYR A 197 16.82 -28.29 3.09
C TYR A 197 16.32 -28.18 1.64
N ILE A 198 15.75 -29.27 1.15
CA ILE A 198 15.03 -29.33 -0.11
C ILE A 198 13.56 -28.98 0.17
N PRO A 199 12.96 -28.02 -0.56
CA PRO A 199 11.53 -27.72 -0.47
C PRO A 199 10.69 -28.98 -0.74
N ASN A 200 9.47 -29.04 -0.18
CA ASN A 200 8.55 -30.19 -0.32
C ASN A 200 9.13 -31.54 0.12
N THR A 201 10.07 -31.53 1.08
CA THR A 201 10.69 -32.74 1.64
C THR A 201 10.31 -32.94 3.10
N ASN A 202 10.03 -34.19 3.49
CA ASN A 202 9.72 -34.55 4.87
C ASN A 202 11.00 -34.85 5.67
N TYR A 203 11.16 -34.19 6.82
CA TYR A 203 12.26 -34.43 7.76
C TYR A 203 11.74 -35.15 9.01
N ARG A 204 12.14 -36.41 9.22
CA ARG A 204 11.65 -37.26 10.32
C ARG A 204 12.43 -37.01 11.61
N SER A 205 11.73 -36.66 12.69
CA SER A 205 12.30 -36.60 14.04
C SER A 205 12.13 -37.92 14.80
N TYR A 206 12.95 -38.13 15.82
CA TYR A 206 12.88 -39.27 16.74
C TYR A 206 12.35 -38.86 18.13
N VAL A 207 11.62 -37.74 18.22
CA VAL A 207 10.98 -37.29 19.46
C VAL A 207 9.49 -37.64 19.43
N GLN A 208 8.98 -38.16 20.54
CA GLN A 208 7.59 -38.56 20.73
C GLN A 208 7.13 -38.20 22.14
N TYR A 209 5.81 -38.08 22.34
CA TYR A 209 5.23 -37.76 23.65
C TYR A 209 5.32 -38.90 24.64
#